data_AF-A0A1B2Z3U9-F1
#
_entry.id   AF-A0A1B2Z3U9-F1
#
_cell.length_a   1.000
_cell.length_b   1.000
_cell.length_c   1.000
_cell.angle_alpha   90.00
_cell.angle_beta   90.00
_cell.angle_gamma   90.00
#
_symmetry.space_group_name_H-M   'P 1'
#
loop_
_entity.id
_entity.type
_entity.pdbx_description
1 polymer ?
#
loop_
_entity_poly.entity_id
_entity_poly.type
_entity_poly.pdbx_seq_one_letter_code
_entity_poly.pdbx_strand_id
1 'polypeptide(L)'
;MRSLLILLFVFSYCFCYSQKVFAVQYVNQSDVKVYVVAYENQADLKVYKTKYQNQAQGNKGLWHFTDYANQADIKIYFVDYANQSDLEVYFVDYQNQSGWRKNSKKTCFTKLYFVNKLMI
;
A
#
# COMPACT_ATOMS: atom_id res chain seq x y z
N MET A 1 21.57 28.88 -16.28
CA MET A 1 21.91 27.50 -15.85
C MET A 1 21.57 27.20 -14.39
N ARG A 2 21.73 28.16 -13.46
CA ARG A 2 21.36 28.00 -12.03
C ARG A 2 19.87 27.71 -11.78
N SER A 3 18.97 28.27 -12.59
CA SER A 3 17.51 28.00 -12.55
C SER A 3 17.13 26.58 -13.00
N LEU A 4 17.89 25.98 -13.93
CA LEU A 4 17.60 24.62 -14.45
C LEU A 4 17.85 23.54 -13.38
N LEU A 5 18.85 23.74 -12.51
CA LEU A 5 19.15 22.84 -11.38
C LEU A 5 18.07 22.88 -10.29
N ILE A 6 17.41 24.03 -10.11
CA ILE A 6 16.30 24.17 -9.15
C ILE A 6 15.07 23.42 -9.66
N LEU A 7 14.78 23.49 -10.97
CA LEU A 7 13.68 22.76 -11.59
C LEU A 7 13.87 21.22 -11.48
N LEU A 8 15.10 20.74 -11.63
CA LEU A 8 15.46 19.31 -11.48
C LEU A 8 15.31 18.83 -10.02
N PHE A 9 15.63 19.68 -9.05
CA PHE A 9 15.48 19.37 -7.62
C PHE A 9 14.00 19.32 -7.19
N VAL A 10 13.14 20.17 -7.75
CA VAL A 10 11.69 20.19 -7.45
C VAL A 10 10.99 18.94 -8.01
N PHE A 11 11.42 18.43 -9.17
CA PHE A 11 10.81 17.22 -9.77
C PHE A 11 11.10 15.93 -8.98
N SER A 12 12.17 15.91 -8.18
CA SER A 12 12.59 14.76 -7.37
C SER A 12 11.69 14.47 -6.16
N TYR A 13 10.86 15.42 -5.72
CA TYR A 13 10.07 15.28 -4.48
C TYR A 13 8.64 14.76 -4.68
N CYS A 14 8.20 14.50 -5.92
CA CYS A 14 6.77 14.35 -6.22
C CYS A 14 6.21 12.91 -6.21
N PHE A 15 6.95 11.91 -5.75
CA PHE A 15 6.43 10.54 -5.65
C PHE A 15 6.14 10.13 -4.20
N CYS A 16 5.27 10.91 -3.54
CA CYS A 16 4.66 10.49 -2.28
C CYS A 16 3.56 9.47 -2.60
N TYR A 17 3.90 8.18 -2.59
CA TYR A 17 2.95 7.10 -2.78
C TYR A 17 1.98 7.03 -1.60
N SER A 18 0.72 7.43 -1.80
CA SER A 18 -0.31 7.23 -0.79
C SER A 18 -0.81 5.78 -0.80
N GLN A 19 -1.24 5.28 0.35
CA GLN A 19 -1.81 3.93 0.48
C GLN A 19 -3.25 4.02 1.02
N LYS A 20 -4.14 4.67 0.24
CA LYS A 20 -5.58 4.61 0.49
C LYS A 20 -6.10 3.26 -0.01
N VAL A 21 -6.73 2.52 0.88
CA VAL A 21 -7.12 1.12 0.67
C VAL A 21 -8.63 1.00 0.82
N PHE A 22 -9.28 0.33 -0.12
CA PHE A 22 -10.69 -0.02 -0.01
C PHE A 22 -10.83 -1.54 0.09
N ALA A 23 -11.57 -2.02 1.11
CA ALA A 23 -11.86 -3.43 1.27
C ALA A 23 -13.09 -3.79 0.43
N VAL A 24 -12.91 -4.62 -0.60
CA VAL A 24 -14.02 -5.10 -1.44
C VAL A 24 -14.60 -6.41 -0.90
N GLN A 25 -15.85 -6.70 -1.28
CA GLN A 25 -16.55 -7.92 -0.89
C GLN A 25 -16.37 -9.08 -1.86
N TYR A 26 -15.83 -8.83 -3.06
CA TYR A 26 -15.67 -9.86 -4.08
C TYR A 26 -14.28 -9.82 -4.69
N VAL A 27 -13.68 -11.00 -4.89
CA VAL A 27 -12.32 -11.16 -5.43
C VAL A 27 -12.13 -10.48 -6.78
N ASN A 28 -13.12 -10.57 -7.67
CA ASN A 28 -13.07 -9.96 -9.01
C ASN A 28 -13.05 -8.43 -9.00
N GLN A 29 -13.36 -7.79 -7.86
CA GLN A 29 -13.28 -6.34 -7.69
C GLN A 29 -11.95 -5.89 -7.06
N SER A 30 -11.10 -6.83 -6.65
CA SER A 30 -9.84 -6.53 -5.96
C SER A 30 -8.67 -6.48 -6.93
N ASP A 31 -7.75 -5.57 -6.62
CA ASP A 31 -6.44 -5.52 -7.27
C ASP A 31 -5.44 -6.48 -6.59
N VAL A 32 -5.61 -6.72 -5.28
CA VAL A 32 -4.70 -7.53 -4.46
C VAL A 32 -5.47 -8.38 -3.45
N LYS A 33 -5.15 -9.67 -3.38
CA LYS A 33 -5.65 -10.57 -2.32
C LYS A 33 -4.71 -10.55 -1.12
N VAL A 34 -5.26 -10.27 0.05
CA VAL A 34 -4.51 -10.09 1.30
C VAL A 34 -4.91 -11.17 2.31
N TYR A 35 -3.93 -11.86 2.89
CA TYR A 35 -4.14 -12.75 4.02
C TYR A 35 -3.63 -12.10 5.30
N VAL A 36 -4.43 -12.13 6.36
CA VAL A 36 -4.05 -11.59 7.67
C VAL A 36 -3.41 -12.70 8.50
N VAL A 37 -2.13 -12.54 8.80
CA VAL A 37 -1.39 -13.52 9.60
C VAL A 37 -1.50 -13.20 11.10
N ALA A 38 -1.36 -14.24 11.93
CA ALA A 38 -1.42 -14.10 13.39
C ALA A 38 -0.10 -13.63 14.01
N TYR A 39 1.03 -13.80 13.31
CA TYR A 39 2.35 -13.49 13.84
C TYR A 39 3.17 -12.61 12.90
N GLU A 40 3.90 -11.65 13.47
CA GLU A 40 4.72 -10.68 12.73
C GLU A 40 5.75 -11.34 11.81
N ASN A 41 6.29 -12.49 12.20
CA ASN A 41 7.33 -13.22 11.45
C ASN A 41 6.83 -13.85 10.15
N GLN A 42 5.53 -14.08 10.02
CA GLN A 42 4.92 -14.66 8.83
C GLN A 42 4.68 -13.58 7.76
N ALA A 43 4.41 -12.34 8.17
CA ALA A 43 4.01 -11.28 7.25
C ALA A 43 5.09 -10.88 6.23
N ASP A 44 4.62 -10.52 5.05
CA ASP A 44 5.39 -9.80 4.05
C ASP A 44 5.45 -8.30 4.36
N LEU A 45 4.34 -7.76 4.88
CA LEU A 45 4.15 -6.35 5.21
C LEU A 45 3.50 -6.19 6.59
N LYS A 46 4.09 -5.35 7.41
CA LYS A 46 3.50 -4.87 8.65
C LYS A 46 2.70 -3.61 8.36
N VAL A 47 1.40 -3.65 8.64
CA VAL A 47 0.47 -2.58 8.32
C VAL A 47 0.01 -1.89 9.60
N TYR A 48 0.20 -0.58 9.65
CA TYR A 48 -0.44 0.28 10.63
C TYR A 48 -1.68 0.93 9.99
N LYS A 49 -2.83 0.79 10.66
CA LYS A 49 -4.08 1.43 10.23
C LYS A 49 -4.06 2.90 10.65
N THR A 50 -3.89 3.80 9.68
CA THR A 50 -3.84 5.23 9.97
C THR A 50 -5.23 5.80 10.19
N LYS A 51 -5.33 6.73 11.15
CA LYS A 51 -6.58 7.47 11.43
C LYS A 51 -6.85 8.53 10.37
N TYR A 52 -5.79 9.12 9.82
CA TYR A 52 -5.89 10.22 8.87
C TYR A 52 -5.27 9.84 7.53
N GLN A 53 -5.95 10.20 6.45
CA GLN A 53 -5.51 9.96 5.08
C GLN A 53 -4.09 10.49 4.82
N ASN A 54 -3.79 11.69 5.33
CA ASN A 54 -2.49 12.35 5.12
C ASN A 54 -1.30 11.57 5.71
N GLN A 55 -1.55 10.59 6.58
CA GLN A 55 -0.52 9.73 7.17
C GLN A 55 -0.21 8.51 6.30
N ALA A 56 -1.09 8.12 5.37
CA ALA A 56 -0.86 7.00 4.47
C ALA A 56 0.08 7.42 3.34
N GLN A 57 1.39 7.44 3.60
CA GLN A 57 2.42 7.91 2.67
C GLN A 57 3.62 6.97 2.56
N GLY A 58 4.27 7.01 1.40
CA GLY A 58 5.61 6.49 1.13
C GLY A 58 5.70 4.98 0.90
N ASN A 59 4.59 4.27 0.65
CA ASN A 59 4.57 2.81 0.54
C ASN A 59 5.27 2.11 1.74
N LYS A 60 5.00 2.59 2.97
CA LYS A 60 5.66 2.13 4.20
C LYS A 60 4.82 1.16 5.04
N GLY A 61 3.65 0.73 4.55
CA GLY A 61 2.69 -0.05 5.35
C GLY A 61 1.80 0.84 6.21
N LEU A 62 1.53 2.05 5.75
CA LEU A 62 0.64 3.01 6.42
C LEU A 62 -0.67 3.02 5.65
N TRP A 63 -1.61 2.16 6.03
CA TRP A 63 -2.85 1.99 5.27
C TRP A 63 -3.96 2.85 5.86
N HIS A 64 -4.56 3.69 5.01
CA HIS A 64 -5.79 4.39 5.34
C HIS A 64 -6.96 3.69 4.66
N PHE A 65 -7.87 3.12 5.45
CA PHE A 65 -9.07 2.50 4.91
C PHE A 65 -10.10 3.58 4.56
N THR A 66 -10.49 3.64 3.29
CA THR A 66 -11.54 4.56 2.82
C THR A 66 -12.88 3.84 2.78
N ASP A 67 -13.96 4.60 2.88
CA ASP A 67 -15.33 4.07 2.78
C ASP A 67 -15.81 3.96 1.32
N TYR A 68 -15.10 4.59 0.38
CA TYR A 68 -15.47 4.60 -1.04
C TYR A 68 -14.33 4.12 -1.93
N ALA A 69 -14.68 3.27 -2.90
CA ALA A 69 -13.75 2.65 -3.84
C ALA A 69 -13.05 3.65 -4.76
N ASN A 70 -13.72 4.75 -5.13
CA ASN A 70 -13.16 5.80 -5.98
C ASN A 70 -12.12 6.69 -5.27
N GLN A 71 -12.09 6.66 -3.93
CA GLN A 71 -11.11 7.38 -3.13
C GLN A 71 -9.87 6.53 -2.87
N ALA A 72 -9.97 5.21 -2.98
CA ALA A 72 -8.84 4.32 -2.77
C ALA A 72 -7.90 4.31 -3.96
N ASP A 73 -6.62 4.14 -3.65
CA ASP A 73 -5.58 3.91 -4.64
C ASP A 73 -5.45 2.41 -4.96
N ILE A 74 -5.85 1.53 -4.02
CA ILE A 74 -5.89 0.06 -4.19
C ILE A 74 -7.16 -0.51 -3.57
N LYS A 75 -7.76 -1.49 -4.26
CA LYS A 75 -8.81 -2.35 -3.75
C LYS A 75 -8.21 -3.67 -3.28
N ILE A 76 -8.47 -4.05 -2.03
CA ILE A 76 -8.00 -5.31 -1.47
C ILE A 76 -9.18 -6.22 -1.14
N TYR A 77 -8.95 -7.52 -1.27
CA TYR A 77 -9.86 -8.55 -0.79
C TYR A 77 -9.16 -9.40 0.27
N PHE A 78 -9.82 -9.61 1.41
CA PHE A 78 -9.30 -10.47 2.47
C PHE A 78 -9.65 -11.92 2.16
N VAL A 79 -8.62 -12.77 2.05
CA VAL A 79 -8.78 -14.21 1.85
C VAL A 79 -8.63 -14.97 3.16
N ASP A 80 -9.22 -16.16 3.23
CA ASP A 80 -9.19 -17.01 4.43
C ASP A 80 -7.93 -17.91 4.49
N TYR A 81 -7.20 -18.05 3.38
CA TYR A 81 -6.04 -18.95 3.29
C TYR A 81 -4.83 -18.27 2.65
N ALA A 82 -3.65 -18.48 3.25
CA ALA A 82 -2.39 -17.89 2.79
C ALA A 82 -2.06 -18.21 1.33
N ASN A 83 -2.33 -19.44 0.89
CA ASN A 83 -2.06 -19.88 -0.48
C ASN A 83 -2.92 -19.17 -1.55
N GLN A 84 -4.00 -18.50 -1.16
CA GLN A 84 -4.85 -17.72 -2.07
C GLN A 84 -4.39 -16.26 -2.15
N SER A 85 -3.53 -15.82 -1.23
CA SER A 85 -3.11 -14.44 -1.10
C SER A 85 -1.93 -14.09 -2.00
N ASP A 86 -1.92 -12.84 -2.44
CA ASP A 86 -0.77 -12.25 -3.13
C ASP A 86 0.19 -11.60 -2.12
N LEU A 87 -0.35 -11.18 -0.95
CA LEU A 87 0.35 -10.50 0.13
C LEU A 87 -0.11 -10.98 1.51
N GLU A 88 0.85 -11.35 2.36
CA GLU A 88 0.60 -11.65 3.78
C GLU A 88 0.84 -10.40 4.65
N VAL A 89 -0.17 -10.00 5.43
CA VAL A 89 -0.17 -8.77 6.22
C VAL A 89 -0.35 -9.06 7.70
N TYR A 90 0.43 -8.37 8.53
CA TYR A 90 0.25 -8.31 9.97
C TYR A 90 -0.11 -6.89 10.39
N PHE A 91 -1.21 -6.72 11.13
CA PHE A 91 -1.59 -5.41 11.64
C PHE A 91 -0.85 -5.09 12.94
N VAL A 92 -0.24 -3.91 12.99
CA VAL A 92 0.51 -3.42 14.15
C VAL A 92 -0.22 -2.25 14.82
N ASP A 93 0.00 -2.07 16.12
CA ASP A 93 -0.63 -1.03 16.93
C ASP A 93 0.07 0.32 16.81
N TYR A 94 1.35 0.34 16.39
CA TYR A 94 2.14 1.56 16.34
C TYR A 94 2.74 1.81 14.95
N GLN A 95 2.71 3.08 14.53
CA GLN A 95 3.19 3.51 13.21
C GLN A 95 4.66 3.13 12.95
N ASN A 96 5.52 3.24 13.96
CA ASN A 96 6.94 2.91 13.86
C ASN A 96 7.22 1.41 13.65
N GLN A 97 6.24 0.55 13.88
CA GLN A 97 6.35 -0.89 13.66
C GLN A 97 5.94 -1.28 12.23
N SER A 98 5.32 -0.37 11.47
CA SER A 98 4.95 -0.62 10.07
C SER A 98 6.18 -0.74 9.18
N GLY A 99 6.08 -1.54 8.13
CA GLY A 99 7.17 -1.72 7.19
C GLY A 99 7.17 -3.05 6.46
N TRP A 100 7.84 -3.06 5.32
CA TRP A 100 8.06 -4.26 4.52
C TRP A 100 9.10 -5.16 5.18
N ARG A 101 8.76 -6.44 5.34
CA ARG A 101 9.73 -7.49 5.70
C ARG A 101 10.39 -8.10 4.47
N LYS A 102 9.62 -8.31 3.39
CA LYS A 102 10.13 -8.84 2.12
C LYS A 102 10.20 -7.75 1.04
N ASN A 103 11.43 -7.34 0.70
CA ASN A 103 11.69 -6.29 -0.30
C ASN A 103 11.24 -6.67 -1.73
N SER A 104 11.24 -7.96 -2.08
CA SER A 104 10.77 -8.45 -3.38
C SER A 104 9.29 -8.14 -3.62
N LYS A 105 8.45 -8.30 -2.59
CA LYS A 105 7.01 -8.01 -2.63
C LYS A 105 6.72 -6.51 -2.68
N LYS A 106 7.56 -5.67 -2.06
CA LYS A 106 7.46 -4.20 -2.13
C LYS A 106 7.50 -3.68 -3.56
N THR A 107 8.43 -4.19 -4.36
CA THR A 107 8.60 -3.78 -5.77
C THR A 107 7.38 -4.18 -6.61
N CYS A 108 6.87 -5.40 -6.40
CA CYS A 108 5.65 -5.88 -7.07
C CYS A 108 4.43 -5.02 -6.73
N PHE A 109 4.21 -4.73 -5.45
CA PHE A 109 3.12 -3.88 -4.99
C PHE A 109 3.21 -2.46 -5.56
N THR A 110 4.42 -1.91 -5.65
CA THR A 110 4.65 -0.59 -6.25
C THR A 110 4.27 -0.58 -7.74
N LYS A 111 4.57 -1.65 -8.48
CA LYS A 111 4.23 -1.76 -9.90
C LYS A 111 2.71 -1.78 -10.15
N LEU A 112 1.95 -2.45 -9.29
CA LEU A 112 0.48 -2.50 -9.38
C LEU A 112 -0.15 -1.11 -9.23
N TYR A 113 0.33 -0.29 -8.27
CA TYR A 113 -0.10 1.11 -8.15
C TYR A 113 0.12 1.93 -9.43
N PHE A 114 1.27 1.76 -10.08
CA PHE A 114 1.60 2.50 -11.29
C PHE A 114 0.69 2.13 -12.46
N VAL A 115 0.41 0.84 -12.64
CA VAL A 115 -0.48 0.36 -13.71
C VAL A 115 -1.90 0.90 -13.53
N ASN A 116 -2.43 0.89 -12.31
CA ASN A 116 -3.77 1.40 -12.04
C ASN A 116 -3.88 2.93 -12.16
N LYS A 117 -2.79 3.67 -11.92
CA LYS A 117 -2.78 5.14 -12.00
C LYS A 117 -2.48 5.68 -13.40
N LEU A 118 -1.81 4.91 -14.27
CA LEU A 118 -1.52 5.27 -15.66
C LEU A 118 -2.63 4.88 -16.64
N MET A 119 -3.60 4.08 -16.22
CA MET A 119 -4.80 3.73 -17.03
C MET A 119 -5.92 4.77 -16.95
N ILE A 120 -5.62 5.98 -16.46
CA ILE A 120 -6.52 7.14 -16.41
C ILE A 120 -5.88 8.29 -17.18
#